data_AF-A0A136PM96-F1
#
_entry.id   AF-A0A136PM96-F1
#
_cell.length_a   1.000
_cell.length_b   1.000
_cell.length_c   1.000
_cell.angle_alpha   90.00
_cell.angle_beta   90.00
_cell.angle_gamma   90.00
#
_symmetry.space_group_name_H-M   'P 1'
#
loop_
_entity.id
_entity.type
_entity.pdbx_description
1 polymer ?
#
loop_
_entity_poly.entity_id
_entity_poly.type
_entity_poly.pdbx_seq_one_letter_code
_entity_poly.pdbx_strand_id
1 'polypeptide(L)'
;MTLHVIAVYHNTESWFLPYQSGHALTQVISHWRHLPSTATPEEIATWTYDLFNVDLDHLETNRARPNGEIDFLTACTYRLLGLRSLSTGDVIAVTANGHTTWLACELIGWERITTPTTLTGTPLTAETVYQHLRRHHAA
;
A
#
# COMPACT_ATOMS: atom_id res chain seq x y z
N MET A 1 -8.85 -18.86 6.04
CA MET A 1 -7.85 -17.77 5.93
C MET A 1 -7.18 -17.93 4.59
N THR A 2 -7.03 -16.84 3.84
CA THR A 2 -6.39 -16.80 2.52
C THR A 2 -5.19 -15.86 2.61
N LEU A 3 -4.06 -16.26 2.01
CA LEU A 3 -2.90 -15.40 1.90
C LEU A 3 -3.14 -14.37 0.80
N HIS A 4 -3.02 -13.10 1.15
CA HIS A 4 -3.10 -11.97 0.23
C HIS A 4 -1.72 -11.32 0.12
N VAL A 5 -1.35 -10.93 -1.10
CA VAL A 5 -0.26 -9.98 -1.35
C VAL A 5 -0.90 -8.64 -1.67
N ILE A 6 -0.55 -7.61 -0.90
CA ILE A 6 -1.09 -6.26 -1.02
C ILE A 6 0.06 -5.37 -1.45
N ALA A 7 -0.03 -4.78 -2.63
CA ALA A 7 0.97 -3.87 -3.18
C ALA A 7 0.36 -2.49 -3.41
N VAL A 8 1.09 -1.45 -2.96
CA VAL A 8 0.67 -0.05 -3.09
C VAL A 8 1.53 0.63 -4.14
N TYR A 9 0.85 1.38 -5.00
CA TYR A 9 1.44 2.11 -6.10
C TYR A 9 1.07 3.59 -5.99
N HIS A 10 2.07 4.44 -6.03
CA HIS A 10 1.85 5.87 -6.16
C HIS A 10 1.76 6.28 -7.62
N ASN A 11 0.78 7.11 -7.94
CA ASN A 11 0.73 7.81 -9.21
C ASN A 11 1.81 8.90 -9.22
N THR A 12 2.66 8.84 -10.24
CA THR A 12 3.79 9.76 -10.43
C THR A 12 3.48 10.91 -11.39
N GLU A 13 2.40 10.82 -12.16
CA GLU A 13 2.03 11.81 -13.16
C GLU A 13 1.06 12.86 -12.62
N SER A 14 0.09 12.44 -11.81
CA SER A 14 -0.95 13.33 -11.30
C SER A 14 -1.20 13.08 -9.82
N TRP A 15 -0.85 14.07 -9.00
CA TRP A 15 -1.14 14.02 -7.58
C TRP A 15 -2.58 14.49 -7.34
N PHE A 16 -3.36 13.70 -6.58
CA PHE A 16 -4.73 14.02 -6.18
C PHE A 16 -5.76 14.10 -7.32
N LEU A 17 -5.44 13.60 -8.52
CA LEU A 17 -6.40 13.41 -9.61
C LEU A 17 -6.70 11.93 -9.81
N PRO A 18 -7.90 11.58 -10.30
CA PRO A 18 -8.25 10.21 -10.63
C PRO A 18 -7.19 9.54 -11.50
N TYR A 19 -7.03 8.23 -11.31
CA TYR A 19 -6.13 7.45 -12.15
C TYR A 19 -6.70 7.39 -13.58
N GLN A 20 -5.83 7.45 -14.58
CA GLN A 20 -6.19 7.25 -15.97
C GLN A 20 -5.31 6.15 -16.56
N SER A 21 -5.90 5.36 -17.45
CA SER A 21 -5.16 4.30 -18.13
C SER A 21 -3.93 4.87 -18.83
N GLY A 22 -2.76 4.31 -18.54
CA GLY A 22 -1.48 4.73 -19.09
C GLY A 22 -0.61 5.52 -18.11
N HIS A 23 -1.19 6.10 -17.04
CA HIS A 23 -0.42 6.81 -16.02
C HIS A 23 0.67 5.91 -15.42
N ALA A 24 1.85 6.49 -15.26
CA ALA A 24 2.98 5.85 -14.62
C ALA A 24 2.77 5.70 -13.11
N LEU A 25 2.85 4.44 -12.67
CA LEU A 25 2.71 4.05 -11.28
C LEU A 25 4.06 3.54 -10.75
N THR A 26 4.44 3.93 -9.54
CA THR A 26 5.60 3.38 -8.83
C THR A 26 5.14 2.54 -7.66
N GLN A 27 5.49 1.25 -7.64
CA GLN A 27 5.29 0.42 -6.46
C GLN A 27 6.17 0.94 -5.31
N VAL A 28 5.56 1.28 -4.18
CA VAL A 28 6.27 1.86 -3.03
C VAL A 28 6.40 0.92 -1.85
N ILE A 29 5.43 0.03 -1.67
CA ILE A 29 5.49 -1.02 -0.65
C ILE A 29 4.65 -2.21 -1.08
N SER A 30 4.99 -3.38 -0.58
CA SER A 30 4.10 -4.53 -0.61
C SER A 30 4.29 -5.37 0.64
N HIS A 31 3.23 -6.01 1.10
CA HIS A 31 3.29 -6.92 2.23
C HIS A 31 2.33 -8.09 2.04
N TRP A 32 2.59 -9.16 2.79
CA TRP A 32 1.80 -10.39 2.76
C TRP A 32 0.94 -10.44 4.02
N ARG A 33 -0.32 -10.85 3.89
CA ARG A 33 -1.25 -10.92 5.03
C ARG A 33 -2.23 -12.06 4.89
N HIS A 34 -2.44 -12.82 5.96
CA HIS A 34 -3.55 -13.75 6.06
C HIS A 34 -4.82 -13.01 6.46
N LEU A 35 -5.86 -13.13 5.65
CA LEU A 35 -7.16 -12.49 5.87
C LEU A 35 -8.29 -13.51 5.77
N PRO A 36 -9.49 -13.22 6.32
CA PRO A 36 -10.68 -14.02 6.08
C PRO A 36 -10.89 -14.24 4.58
N SER A 37 -11.34 -15.42 4.18
CA SER A 37 -11.63 -15.72 2.77
C SER A 37 -12.79 -14.90 2.21
N THR A 38 -13.57 -14.27 3.08
CA THR A 38 -14.66 -13.36 2.75
C THR A 38 -14.21 -11.92 2.54
N ALA A 39 -12.94 -11.58 2.86
CA ALA A 39 -12.44 -10.23 2.69
C ALA A 39 -12.40 -9.87 1.20
N THR A 40 -13.12 -8.82 0.83
CA THR A 40 -13.16 -8.32 -0.53
C THR A 40 -11.92 -7.47 -0.83
N PRO A 41 -11.45 -7.40 -2.09
CA PRO A 41 -10.37 -6.51 -2.48
C PRO A 41 -10.61 -5.04 -2.06
N GLU A 42 -11.85 -4.56 -2.12
CA GLU A 42 -12.23 -3.19 -1.74
C GLU A 42 -12.11 -2.93 -0.23
N GLU A 43 -12.53 -3.90 0.61
CA GLU A 43 -12.32 -3.81 2.06
C GLU A 43 -10.83 -3.80 2.40
N ILE A 44 -10.04 -4.61 1.70
CA ILE A 44 -8.58 -4.67 1.85
C ILE A 44 -7.93 -3.35 1.44
N ALA A 45 -8.35 -2.78 0.31
CA ALA A 45 -7.86 -1.48 -0.16
C ALA A 45 -8.24 -0.36 0.82
N THR A 46 -9.46 -0.35 1.33
CA THR A 46 -9.92 0.62 2.34
C THR A 46 -9.08 0.53 3.61
N TRP A 47 -8.91 -0.68 4.16
CA TRP A 47 -8.03 -0.90 5.31
C TRP A 47 -6.58 -0.44 5.03
N THR A 48 -6.06 -0.70 3.83
CA THR A 48 -4.69 -0.29 3.45
C THR A 48 -4.56 1.23 3.36
N TYR A 49 -5.56 1.92 2.82
CA TYR A 49 -5.61 3.38 2.79
C TYR A 49 -5.63 3.97 4.19
N ASP A 50 -6.52 3.46 5.06
CA ASP A 50 -6.62 3.90 6.45
C ASP A 50 -5.29 3.68 7.19
N LEU A 51 -4.69 2.50 7.03
CA LEU A 51 -3.44 2.13 7.68
C LEU A 51 -2.30 3.12 7.43
N PHE A 52 -2.15 3.58 6.19
CA PHE A 52 -1.05 4.46 5.80
C PHE A 52 -1.35 5.94 6.01
N ASN A 53 -2.64 6.30 6.15
CA ASN A 53 -3.06 7.68 6.35
C ASN A 53 -3.36 8.04 7.81
N VAL A 54 -3.66 7.07 8.68
CA VAL A 54 -3.88 7.30 10.11
C VAL A 54 -2.59 7.67 10.86
N ASP A 55 -2.74 8.39 11.96
CA ASP A 55 -1.63 8.75 12.84
C ASP A 55 -1.05 7.53 13.58
N LEU A 56 0.27 7.53 13.75
CA LEU A 56 0.97 6.43 14.44
C LEU A 56 0.53 6.29 15.91
N ASP A 57 0.21 7.39 16.60
CA ASP A 57 -0.27 7.37 17.99
C ASP A 57 -1.59 6.59 18.13
N HIS A 58 -2.46 6.72 17.13
CA HIS A 58 -3.71 5.96 17.08
C HIS A 58 -3.44 4.47 16.87
N LEU A 59 -2.52 4.12 15.97
CA LEU A 59 -2.12 2.72 15.76
C LEU A 59 -1.41 2.13 16.99
N GLU A 60 -0.58 2.93 17.66
CA GLU A 60 0.14 2.53 18.87
C GLU A 60 -0.83 2.11 19.98
N THR A 61 -1.86 2.92 20.21
CA THR A 61 -2.93 2.63 21.19
C THR A 61 -3.65 1.31 20.88
N ASN A 62 -3.65 0.88 19.61
CA ASN A 62 -4.35 -0.30 19.13
C ASN A 62 -3.45 -1.54 18.95
N ARG A 63 -2.16 -1.49 19.32
CA ARG A 63 -1.20 -2.59 19.10
C ARG A 63 -1.64 -3.94 19.67
N ALA A 64 -2.33 -3.93 20.81
CA ALA A 64 -2.81 -5.15 21.48
C ALA A 64 -4.03 -5.80 20.80
N ARG A 65 -4.65 -5.14 19.81
CA ARG A 65 -5.76 -5.72 19.03
C ARG A 65 -5.25 -6.81 18.09
N PRO A 66 -6.12 -7.72 17.62
CA PRO A 66 -5.74 -8.69 16.59
C PRO A 66 -5.11 -8.00 15.38
N ASN A 67 -3.90 -8.42 15.01
CA ASN A 67 -3.04 -7.83 13.96
C ASN A 67 -2.56 -6.39 14.22
N GLY A 68 -2.89 -5.77 15.35
CA GLY A 68 -2.55 -4.37 15.65
C GLY A 68 -1.05 -4.10 15.64
N GLU A 69 -0.24 -5.04 16.14
CA GLU A 69 1.23 -4.95 16.07
C GLU A 69 1.73 -4.92 14.62
N ILE A 70 1.19 -5.80 13.77
CA ILE A 70 1.60 -5.88 12.36
C ILE A 70 1.19 -4.62 11.61
N ASP A 71 0.00 -4.10 11.88
CA ASP A 71 -0.51 -2.85 11.33
C ASP A 71 0.43 -1.70 11.72
N PHE A 72 0.71 -1.53 13.01
CA PHE A 72 1.62 -0.50 13.52
C PHE A 72 3.01 -0.56 12.87
N LEU A 73 3.62 -1.74 12.80
CA LEU A 73 4.96 -1.90 12.19
C LEU A 73 4.95 -1.65 10.67
N THR A 74 3.86 -2.02 9.98
CA THR A 74 3.71 -1.77 8.54
C THR A 74 3.59 -0.28 8.26
N ALA A 75 2.79 0.45 9.04
CA ALA A 75 2.67 1.91 8.96
C ALA A 75 3.98 2.61 9.34
N CYS A 76 4.67 2.15 10.39
CA CYS A 76 5.99 2.68 10.76
C CYS A 76 6.99 2.53 9.61
N THR A 77 7.04 1.36 8.98
CA THR A 77 7.91 1.11 7.82
C THR A 77 7.61 2.10 6.69
N TYR A 78 6.33 2.30 6.39
CA TYR A 78 5.89 3.24 5.37
C TYR A 78 6.35 4.68 5.66
N ARG A 79 6.20 5.14 6.92
CA ARG A 79 6.60 6.49 7.34
C ARG A 79 8.12 6.66 7.42
N LEU A 80 8.86 5.65 7.89
CA LEU A 80 10.31 5.67 7.93
C LEU A 80 10.92 5.76 6.52
N LEU A 81 10.29 5.13 5.53
CA LEU A 81 10.70 5.26 4.13
C LEU A 81 10.40 6.64 3.52
N GLY A 82 9.78 7.56 4.27
CA GLY A 82 9.46 8.92 3.81
C GLY A 82 8.39 8.95 2.72
N LEU A 83 7.54 7.93 2.64
CA LEU A 83 6.48 7.84 1.64
C LEU A 83 5.36 8.82 1.97
N ARG A 84 4.78 9.43 0.93
CA ARG A 84 3.63 10.34 1.08
C ARG A 84 2.38 9.54 1.43
N SER A 85 1.37 10.20 2.00
CA SER A 85 0.04 9.60 2.18
C SER A 85 -0.55 9.06 0.88
N LEU A 86 -1.38 8.01 0.99
CA LEU A 86 -2.19 7.56 -0.13
C LEU A 86 -3.25 8.62 -0.44
N SER A 87 -3.50 8.82 -1.73
CA SER A 87 -4.46 9.80 -2.22
C SER A 87 -5.17 9.31 -3.47
N THR A 88 -6.20 10.06 -3.89
CA THR A 88 -6.84 9.87 -5.20
C THR A 88 -5.79 9.76 -6.31
N GLY A 89 -5.99 8.77 -7.18
CA GLY A 89 -5.08 8.41 -8.26
C GLY A 89 -4.08 7.32 -7.92
N ASP A 90 -3.81 7.06 -6.64
CA ASP A 90 -2.99 5.92 -6.23
C ASP A 90 -3.71 4.60 -6.47
N VAL A 91 -2.94 3.53 -6.62
CA VAL A 91 -3.48 2.22 -6.98
C VAL A 91 -3.03 1.18 -5.97
N ILE A 92 -3.95 0.28 -5.60
CA ILE A 92 -3.67 -0.88 -4.77
C ILE A 92 -3.93 -2.14 -5.59
N ALA A 93 -2.94 -3.04 -5.61
CA ALA A 93 -3.10 -4.38 -6.15
C ALA A 93 -3.28 -5.37 -5.00
N VAL A 94 -4.36 -6.14 -5.05
CA VAL A 94 -4.66 -7.22 -4.11
C VAL A 94 -4.60 -8.54 -4.85
N THR A 95 -3.62 -9.37 -4.53
CA THR A 95 -3.44 -10.70 -5.12
C THR A 95 -3.84 -11.78 -4.13
N ALA A 96 -4.77 -12.65 -4.52
CA ALA A 96 -5.16 -13.84 -3.76
C ALA A 96 -5.50 -15.00 -4.71
N ASN A 97 -5.14 -16.22 -4.33
CA ASN A 97 -5.42 -17.43 -5.12
C ASN A 97 -4.98 -17.33 -6.60
N GLY A 98 -3.86 -16.64 -6.87
CA GLY A 98 -3.34 -16.43 -8.23
C GLY A 98 -4.03 -15.33 -9.05
N HIS A 99 -5.03 -14.65 -8.49
CA HIS A 99 -5.74 -13.55 -9.15
C HIS A 99 -5.40 -12.22 -8.50
N THR A 100 -5.09 -11.21 -9.32
CA THR A 100 -4.83 -9.83 -8.88
C THR A 100 -6.00 -8.94 -9.25
N THR A 101 -6.56 -8.25 -8.27
CA THR A 101 -7.53 -7.17 -8.46
C THR A 101 -6.80 -5.84 -8.29
N TRP A 102 -6.93 -4.96 -9.27
CA TRP A 102 -6.33 -3.62 -9.26
C TRP A 102 -7.41 -2.60 -8.93
N LEU A 103 -7.14 -1.73 -7.97
CA LEU A 103 -8.09 -0.78 -7.42
C LEU A 103 -7.45 0.61 -7.44
N ALA A 104 -8.00 1.52 -8.25
CA ALA A 104 -7.68 2.93 -8.19
C ALA A 104 -8.42 3.59 -7.03
N CYS A 105 -7.70 4.38 -6.24
CA CYS A 105 -8.27 5.23 -5.20
C CYS A 105 -8.99 6.40 -5.88
N GLU A 106 -10.29 6.46 -5.70
CA GLU A 106 -11.13 7.53 -6.22
C GLU A 106 -11.51 8.50 -5.10
N LEU A 107 -12.14 9.63 -5.46
CA LEU A 107 -12.64 10.58 -4.46
C LEU A 107 -13.60 9.90 -3.46
N ILE A 108 -14.38 8.94 -3.95
CA ILE A 108 -15.30 8.14 -3.15
C ILE A 108 -15.06 6.67 -3.47
N GLY A 109 -14.38 5.98 -2.57
CA GLY A 109 -14.18 4.53 -2.64
C GLY A 109 -13.11 4.11 -3.66
N TRP A 110 -13.39 3.00 -4.35
CA TRP A 110 -12.42 2.30 -5.20
C TRP A 110 -13.02 1.96 -6.55
N GLU A 111 -12.27 2.22 -7.61
CA GLU A 111 -12.59 1.78 -8.96
C GLU A 111 -11.73 0.57 -9.33
N ARG A 112 -12.36 -0.52 -9.79
CA ARG A 112 -11.64 -1.65 -10.36
C ARG A 112 -11.12 -1.27 -11.74
N ILE A 113 -9.80 -1.35 -11.91
CA ILE A 113 -9.13 -1.06 -13.17
C ILE A 113 -8.52 -2.33 -13.78
N THR A 114 -8.20 -2.27 -15.06
CA THR A 114 -7.34 -3.29 -15.68
C THR A 114 -5.91 -3.16 -15.19
N THR A 115 -5.11 -4.22 -15.35
CA THR A 115 -3.68 -4.21 -15.02
C THR A 115 -3.00 -3.00 -15.67
N PRO A 116 -2.40 -2.09 -14.89
CA PRO A 116 -1.68 -0.94 -15.42
C PRO A 116 -0.51 -1.37 -16.31
N THR A 117 -0.27 -0.63 -17.39
CA THR A 117 0.78 -0.95 -18.37
C THR A 117 2.14 -0.36 -18.00
N THR A 118 2.16 0.71 -17.21
CA THR A 118 3.35 1.50 -16.89
C THR A 118 3.67 1.40 -15.41
N LEU A 119 4.21 0.24 -15.01
CA LEU A 119 4.62 -0.03 -13.62
C LEU A 119 6.13 0.14 -13.48
N THR A 120 6.54 0.90 -12.47
CA THR A 120 7.92 1.10 -12.06
C THR A 120 8.08 0.82 -10.57
N GLY A 121 9.31 0.91 -10.07
CA GLY A 121 9.62 0.56 -8.69
C GLY A 121 9.79 -0.94 -8.51
N THR A 122 10.32 -1.31 -7.36
CA THR A 122 10.45 -2.70 -6.94
C THR A 122 9.72 -2.87 -5.62
N PRO A 123 9.16 -4.06 -5.35
CA PRO A 123 8.75 -4.43 -4.00
C PRO A 123 9.81 -4.03 -2.97
N LEU A 124 9.39 -3.74 -1.74
CA LEU A 124 10.33 -3.46 -0.67
C LEU A 124 11.27 -4.67 -0.51
N THR A 125 12.55 -4.48 -0.83
CA THR A 125 13.58 -5.51 -0.66
C THR A 125 14.49 -5.17 0.51
N ALA A 126 15.18 -6.18 1.06
CA ALA A 126 16.21 -5.95 2.07
C ALA A 126 17.30 -4.99 1.57
N GLU A 127 17.66 -5.05 0.29
CA GLU A 127 18.62 -4.12 -0.30
C GLU A 127 18.11 -2.68 -0.25
N THR A 128 16.85 -2.44 -0.62
CA THR A 128 16.22 -1.12 -0.56
C THR A 128 16.28 -0.56 0.87
N VAL A 129 16.01 -1.40 1.88
CA VAL A 129 16.12 -1.01 3.30
C VAL A 129 17.57 -0.66 3.67
N TYR A 130 18.55 -1.50 3.32
CA TYR A 130 19.96 -1.22 3.62
C TYR A 130 20.48 0.04 2.91
N GLN A 131 20.03 0.30 1.68
CA GLN A 131 20.37 1.55 0.99
C GLN A 131 19.77 2.76 1.71
N HIS A 132 18.53 2.68 2.17
CA HIS A 132 17.88 3.75 2.93
C HIS A 132 18.60 4.02 4.25
N LEU A 133 18.90 2.99 5.04
CA LEU A 133 19.64 3.11 6.30
C LEU A 133 21.04 3.72 6.11
N ARG A 134 21.76 3.35 5.05
CA ARG A 134 23.07 3.94 4.73
C ARG A 134 23.00 5.42 4.42
N ARG A 135 21.94 5.89 3.75
CA ARG A 135 21.74 7.31 3.42
C ARG A 135 21.46 8.15 4.67
N HIS A 136 20.71 7.61 5.62
CA HIS A 136 20.32 8.33 6.84
C HIS A 136 21.34 8.26 7.98
N HIS A 137 22.23 7.27 8.02
CA HIS A 137 23.36 7.26 8.96
C HIS A 137 24.56 8.11 8.51
N ALA A 138 24.59 8.55 7.24
CA ALA A 138 25.65 9.39 6.71
C ALA A 138 25.35 10.90 6.81
N ALA A 139 24.19 11.27 7.36
CA ALA A 139 23.74 12.64 7.64
C ALA A 139 23.78 12.91 9.15
#